data_AF-A0A9P0FDK2-F1
#
_entry.id   AF-A0A9P0FDK2-F1
#
_cell.length_a   1.000
_cell.length_b   1.000
_cell.length_c   1.000
_cell.angle_alpha   90.00
_cell.angle_beta   90.00
_cell.angle_gamma   90.00
#
_symmetry.space_group_name_H-M   'P 1'
#
loop_
_entity.id
_entity.type
_entity.pdbx_description
1 polymer ?
#
loop_
_entity_poly.entity_id
_entity_poly.type
_entity_poly.pdbx_seq_one_letter_code
_entity_poly.pdbx_strand_id
1 'polypeptide(L)'
;MLCPYSDTSDSDSDESPSNGISLGDGSTSPLKADSARRSRDSAGSIGPEIRGTRGRGRRTNTVSPTTPESTTDRVFIWDLDETIIIFHSLLTGGYASKYQKDAQNVVQLGFKMEEMVFNLADTHFFFNDIEECDQVHIDDVSSDDNGQDLTNYNFTTDGFHAAGSGSGNLCLASGVRGGVDWMRKLAFRYRKIKETYNNYRNSVGGLLGASKREQWLQLRSEIETMTDNWLTLANKCLTLINSRSNCVNVLVTTTQLIPALAKVLLFGLGGVFPIDNIYSATKIGKESCFERIVTRFGRKCTYVVIGDGPDEEAAAKSLTFPFWRITSHSEIAALYNALDMDFL
;
A
#
# COMPACT_ATOMS: atom_id res chain seq x y z
N MET A 1 -39.50 39.92 -29.13
CA MET A 1 -40.59 40.64 -29.81
C MET A 1 -40.59 40.14 -31.24
N LEU A 2 -41.55 39.42 -31.83
CA LEU A 2 -42.83 38.80 -31.49
C LEU A 2 -43.09 37.82 -32.66
N CYS A 3 -43.68 36.65 -32.40
CA CYS A 3 -44.15 35.68 -33.40
C CYS A 3 -45.35 36.21 -34.22
N PRO A 4 -45.77 35.45 -35.25
CA PRO A 4 -47.04 34.69 -35.15
C PRO A 4 -46.90 33.25 -35.72
N TYR A 5 -47.39 32.14 -35.11
CA TYR A 5 -48.76 31.57 -34.97
C TYR A 5 -49.56 31.53 -36.29
N SER A 6 -50.21 30.44 -36.75
CA SER A 6 -50.95 29.35 -36.08
C SER A 6 -51.32 28.21 -37.08
N ASP A 7 -51.20 26.94 -36.68
CA ASP A 7 -52.27 25.93 -36.38
C ASP A 7 -52.78 25.06 -37.57
N THR A 8 -52.73 23.73 -37.41
CA THR A 8 -53.91 22.85 -37.14
C THR A 8 -53.55 21.35 -37.07
N SER A 9 -54.34 20.63 -36.28
CA SER A 9 -54.41 19.20 -35.91
C SER A 9 -54.80 18.27 -37.10
N ASP A 10 -54.82 16.92 -37.08
CA ASP A 10 -55.38 15.95 -36.14
C ASP A 10 -55.04 14.47 -36.54
N SER A 11 -55.00 13.60 -35.52
CA SER A 11 -55.38 12.15 -35.39
C SER A 11 -55.41 11.11 -36.54
N ASP A 12 -54.87 9.91 -36.21
CA ASP A 12 -55.51 8.55 -36.19
C ASP A 12 -54.83 7.34 -36.89
N SER A 13 -54.57 6.30 -36.08
CA SER A 13 -54.67 4.81 -36.23
C SER A 13 -54.10 4.10 -37.49
N ASP A 14 -53.68 2.83 -37.56
CA ASP A 14 -53.45 1.62 -36.74
C ASP A 14 -52.56 0.74 -37.68
N GLU A 15 -51.80 -0.29 -37.32
CA GLU A 15 -52.27 -1.63 -36.94
C GLU A 15 -51.03 -2.53 -36.74
N SER A 16 -51.06 -3.39 -35.72
CA SER A 16 -50.14 -4.53 -35.54
C SER A 16 -50.75 -5.81 -36.10
N PRO A 17 -49.99 -6.92 -36.15
CA PRO A 17 -50.59 -8.13 -35.60
C PRO A 17 -49.70 -8.89 -34.60
N SER A 18 -50.43 -9.37 -33.61
CA SER A 18 -50.18 -10.31 -32.52
C SER A 18 -49.40 -11.59 -32.83
N ASN A 19 -48.71 -12.09 -31.79
CA ASN A 19 -48.90 -13.45 -31.31
C ASN A 19 -48.57 -13.53 -29.81
N GLY A 20 -49.56 -13.91 -29.00
CA GLY A 20 -49.41 -14.19 -27.58
C GLY A 20 -49.80 -15.63 -27.29
N ILE A 21 -49.14 -16.24 -26.30
CA ILE A 21 -49.70 -17.31 -25.44
C ILE A 21 -49.10 -17.11 -24.05
N SER A 22 -49.95 -17.10 -23.02
CA SER A 22 -49.60 -17.04 -21.60
C SER A 22 -50.34 -18.15 -20.84
N LEU A 23 -49.90 -18.35 -19.59
CA LEU A 23 -50.45 -19.14 -18.48
C LEU A 23 -49.90 -20.59 -18.38
N GLY A 24 -49.49 -21.10 -17.21
CA GLY A 24 -49.48 -20.53 -15.86
C GLY A 24 -48.92 -21.52 -14.81
N ASP A 25 -48.38 -20.92 -13.74
CA ASP A 25 -48.42 -21.24 -12.30
C ASP A 25 -48.18 -22.67 -11.73
N GLY A 26 -47.53 -22.71 -10.56
CA GLY A 26 -47.85 -23.71 -9.53
C GLY A 26 -46.71 -24.52 -8.86
N SER A 27 -46.41 -24.14 -7.61
CA SER A 27 -46.19 -25.01 -6.44
C SER A 27 -44.77 -25.49 -6.03
N THR A 28 -44.27 -24.82 -5.00
CA THR A 28 -43.83 -25.30 -3.67
C THR A 28 -43.55 -26.79 -3.42
N SER A 29 -42.45 -27.07 -2.71
CA SER A 29 -42.28 -28.26 -1.84
C SER A 29 -41.16 -28.06 -0.79
N PRO A 30 -41.20 -28.79 0.35
CA PRO A 30 -41.01 -28.18 1.66
C PRO A 30 -39.82 -28.67 2.49
N LEU A 31 -39.50 -27.88 3.51
CA LEU A 31 -38.66 -28.18 4.67
C LEU A 31 -39.22 -29.35 5.51
N LYS A 32 -38.32 -30.17 6.06
CA LYS A 32 -38.58 -30.93 7.29
C LYS A 32 -37.35 -30.85 8.21
N ALA A 33 -37.56 -30.23 9.36
CA ALA A 33 -36.69 -30.30 10.52
C ALA A 33 -36.97 -31.61 11.28
N ASP A 34 -35.96 -32.16 11.94
CA ASP A 34 -36.16 -32.79 13.24
C ASP A 34 -34.90 -32.62 14.09
N SER A 35 -35.10 -32.05 15.27
CA SER A 35 -34.16 -32.03 16.38
C SER A 35 -34.86 -32.70 17.54
N ALA A 36 -34.22 -33.70 18.15
CA ALA A 36 -33.81 -33.69 19.56
C ALA A 36 -33.86 -35.07 20.26
N ARG A 37 -32.91 -35.21 21.21
CA ARG A 37 -32.92 -35.99 22.47
C ARG A 37 -32.45 -37.45 22.48
N ARG A 38 -31.32 -37.67 23.17
CA ARG A 38 -31.12 -38.38 24.48
C ARG A 38 -29.73 -39.05 24.48
N SER A 39 -28.73 -38.49 25.17
CA SER A 39 -28.34 -38.81 26.56
C SER A 39 -28.00 -40.28 26.82
N ARG A 40 -26.68 -40.54 26.92
CA ARG A 40 -25.93 -41.21 28.01
C ARG A 40 -26.60 -42.43 28.68
N ASP A 41 -25.93 -43.58 28.63
CA ASP A 41 -25.66 -44.39 29.82
C ASP A 41 -24.47 -45.34 29.64
N SER A 42 -23.79 -45.57 30.75
CA SER A 42 -22.54 -46.33 30.93
C SER A 42 -22.80 -47.67 31.64
N ALA A 43 -21.76 -48.50 31.73
CA ALA A 43 -21.59 -49.76 32.48
C ALA A 43 -21.84 -51.03 31.62
N GLY A 44 -21.05 -52.10 31.67
CA GLY A 44 -19.96 -52.52 32.56
C GLY A 44 -19.94 -54.07 32.58
N SER A 45 -18.83 -54.67 33.03
CA SER A 45 -18.58 -56.12 33.29
C SER A 45 -18.05 -56.94 32.11
N ILE A 46 -16.75 -57.29 32.02
CA ILE A 46 -15.92 -58.28 32.76
C ILE A 46 -16.18 -59.74 32.32
N GLY A 47 -15.16 -60.35 31.70
CA GLY A 47 -15.01 -61.80 31.47
C GLY A 47 -13.65 -62.11 30.80
N PRO A 48 -12.84 -63.08 31.30
CA PRO A 48 -11.42 -63.21 30.95
C PRO A 48 -11.12 -64.29 29.89
N GLU A 49 -9.98 -64.18 29.18
CA GLU A 49 -8.92 -65.22 29.05
C GLU A 49 -8.00 -65.07 27.81
N ILE A 50 -6.69 -64.92 28.10
CA ILE A 50 -5.52 -65.69 27.61
C ILE A 50 -5.07 -65.63 26.11
N ARG A 51 -3.81 -65.11 25.99
CA ARG A 51 -2.69 -65.38 25.03
C ARG A 51 -2.71 -64.79 23.61
N GLY A 52 -1.61 -64.05 23.30
CA GLY A 52 -1.00 -64.07 21.97
C GLY A 52 -0.23 -62.81 21.51
N THR A 53 1.08 -62.76 21.81
CA THR A 53 2.18 -62.28 20.95
C THR A 53 2.18 -60.88 20.25
N ARG A 54 3.21 -60.10 20.64
CA ARG A 54 4.17 -59.31 19.81
C ARG A 54 3.65 -58.27 18.79
N GLY A 55 4.03 -57.00 18.99
CA GLY A 55 4.47 -56.16 17.86
C GLY A 55 4.26 -54.64 17.95
N ARG A 56 5.39 -53.93 17.98
CA ARG A 56 5.67 -52.57 17.44
C ARG A 56 5.01 -51.33 18.08
N GLY A 57 5.88 -50.51 18.67
CA GLY A 57 5.59 -49.16 19.16
C GLY A 57 5.13 -48.19 18.08
N ARG A 58 4.18 -47.34 18.47
CA ARG A 58 3.59 -46.29 17.65
C ARG A 58 4.28 -44.96 17.98
N ARG A 59 5.16 -44.50 17.10
CA ARG A 59 5.67 -43.12 17.11
C ARG A 59 4.50 -42.17 16.84
N THR A 60 4.34 -41.19 17.71
CA THR A 60 3.49 -40.01 17.55
C THR A 60 4.04 -39.14 16.43
N ASN A 61 3.35 -39.08 15.28
CA ASN A 61 3.60 -38.05 14.28
C ASN A 61 2.99 -36.75 14.77
N THR A 62 3.80 -35.92 15.43
CA THR A 62 3.53 -34.47 15.55
C THR A 62 3.71 -33.88 14.17
N VAL A 63 2.59 -33.62 13.48
CA VAL A 63 2.59 -32.77 12.29
C VAL A 63 2.78 -31.35 12.79
N SER A 64 4.01 -30.86 12.70
CA SER A 64 4.29 -29.43 12.84
C SER A 64 3.46 -28.67 11.80
N PRO A 65 2.87 -27.52 12.14
CA PRO A 65 2.19 -26.71 11.14
C PRO A 65 3.21 -26.31 10.08
N THR A 66 3.02 -26.79 8.85
CA THR A 66 3.76 -26.31 7.69
C THR A 66 3.40 -24.85 7.51
N THR A 67 4.30 -23.96 7.94
CA THR A 67 4.33 -22.59 7.45
C THR A 67 4.34 -22.66 5.92
N PRO A 68 3.39 -22.02 5.21
CA PRO A 68 3.49 -21.94 3.76
C PRO A 68 4.89 -21.42 3.43
N GLU A 69 5.68 -22.19 2.69
CA GLU A 69 6.98 -21.74 2.24
C GLU A 69 6.73 -20.48 1.40
N SER A 70 7.24 -19.35 1.88
CA SER A 70 7.26 -18.11 1.10
C SER A 70 7.94 -18.44 -0.23
N THR A 71 7.21 -18.28 -1.34
CA THR A 71 7.75 -18.46 -2.70
C THR A 71 8.71 -17.34 -3.09
N THR A 72 8.94 -16.36 -2.20
CA THR A 72 9.84 -15.25 -2.43
C THR A 72 11.28 -15.68 -2.18
N ASP A 73 12.07 -15.71 -3.25
CA ASP A 73 13.50 -15.99 -3.21
C ASP A 73 14.31 -14.72 -3.04
N ARG A 74 13.84 -13.60 -3.60
CA ARG A 74 14.60 -12.34 -3.66
C ARG A 74 13.76 -11.13 -3.26
N VAL A 75 14.35 -10.28 -2.41
CA VAL A 75 13.75 -9.02 -1.96
C VAL A 75 14.66 -7.88 -2.38
N PHE A 76 14.16 -7.02 -3.26
CA PHE A 76 14.84 -5.82 -3.70
C PHE A 76 14.40 -4.65 -2.83
N ILE A 77 15.32 -4.14 -2.02
CA ILE A 77 15.10 -3.04 -1.10
C ILE A 77 15.61 -1.76 -1.76
N TRP A 78 14.69 -0.91 -2.17
CA TRP A 78 14.96 0.33 -2.88
C TRP A 78 14.96 1.53 -1.93
N ASP A 79 15.89 2.46 -2.12
CA ASP A 79 15.70 3.85 -1.73
C ASP A 79 14.80 4.61 -2.74
N LEU A 80 14.23 5.73 -2.32
CA LEU A 80 13.30 6.54 -3.12
C LEU A 80 14.00 7.70 -3.82
N ASP A 81 14.46 8.68 -3.04
CA ASP A 81 14.87 10.01 -3.50
C ASP A 81 16.30 9.91 -4.04
N GLU A 82 16.53 10.39 -5.27
CA GLU A 82 17.81 10.27 -6.01
C GLU A 82 18.21 8.85 -6.42
N THR A 83 17.36 7.87 -6.12
CA THR A 83 17.47 6.48 -6.59
C THR A 83 16.41 6.15 -7.64
N ILE A 84 15.12 6.08 -7.25
CA ILE A 84 14.01 5.82 -8.19
C ILE A 84 13.53 7.11 -8.84
N ILE A 85 13.39 8.17 -8.04
CA ILE A 85 12.92 9.48 -8.48
C ILE A 85 14.01 10.52 -8.29
N ILE A 86 14.01 11.56 -9.11
CA ILE A 86 14.79 12.78 -8.86
C ILE A 86 13.84 13.78 -8.21
N PHE A 87 14.15 14.22 -6.98
CA PHE A 87 13.25 15.13 -6.26
C PHE A 87 14.02 16.12 -5.37
N HIS A 88 14.77 15.64 -4.38
CA HIS A 88 15.52 16.53 -3.49
C HIS A 88 16.58 17.34 -4.27
N SER A 89 17.22 16.74 -5.26
CA SER A 89 18.19 17.40 -6.12
C SER A 89 17.55 18.38 -7.12
N LEU A 90 16.23 18.32 -7.36
CA LEU A 90 15.49 19.38 -8.05
C LEU A 90 15.41 20.62 -7.16
N LEU A 91 14.96 20.44 -5.90
CA LEU A 91 14.76 21.53 -4.93
C LEU A 91 16.07 22.27 -4.60
N THR A 92 17.17 21.54 -4.48
CA THR A 92 18.49 22.11 -4.16
C THR A 92 19.25 22.61 -5.38
N GLY A 93 18.78 22.34 -6.60
CA GLY A 93 19.53 22.61 -7.84
C GLY A 93 20.73 21.68 -8.06
N GLY A 94 20.88 20.63 -7.24
CA GLY A 94 21.95 19.64 -7.37
C GLY A 94 21.91 18.90 -8.71
N TYR A 95 20.71 18.53 -9.19
CA TYR A 95 20.55 17.89 -10.49
C TYR A 95 21.01 18.80 -11.63
N ALA A 96 20.58 20.08 -11.57
CA ALA A 96 20.93 21.07 -12.59
C ALA A 96 22.44 21.26 -12.70
N SER A 97 23.12 21.35 -11.56
CA SER A 97 24.58 21.51 -11.51
C SER A 97 25.30 20.30 -12.10
N LYS A 98 24.84 19.09 -11.76
CA LYS A 98 25.46 17.82 -12.20
C LYS A 98 25.27 17.54 -13.69
N TYR A 99 24.08 17.82 -14.22
CA TYR A 99 23.70 17.50 -15.60
C TYR A 99 23.64 18.72 -16.53
N GLN A 100 24.19 19.86 -16.09
CA GLN A 100 24.27 21.11 -16.86
C GLN A 100 22.90 21.57 -17.40
N LYS A 101 21.88 21.52 -16.55
CA LYS A 101 20.52 21.98 -16.87
C LYS A 101 20.31 23.42 -16.38
N ASP A 102 19.22 24.04 -16.82
CA ASP A 102 18.80 25.35 -16.32
C ASP A 102 18.35 25.24 -14.86
N ALA A 103 19.11 25.85 -13.94
CA ALA A 103 18.87 25.73 -12.51
C ALA A 103 17.54 26.35 -12.07
N GLN A 104 17.13 27.48 -12.68
CA GLN A 104 15.88 28.14 -12.31
C GLN A 104 14.67 27.26 -12.66
N ASN A 105 14.66 26.68 -13.85
CA ASN A 105 13.60 25.78 -14.30
C ASN A 105 13.56 24.49 -13.46
N VAL A 106 14.71 23.86 -13.21
CA VAL A 106 14.80 22.64 -12.38
C VAL A 106 14.22 22.87 -10.97
N VAL A 107 14.61 23.96 -10.31
CA VAL A 107 14.13 24.29 -8.96
C VAL A 107 12.63 24.61 -8.98
N GLN A 108 12.14 25.32 -9.99
CA GLN A 108 10.69 25.59 -10.15
C GLN A 108 9.88 24.31 -10.28
N LEU A 109 10.36 23.32 -11.04
CA LEU A 109 9.70 22.01 -11.15
C LEU A 109 9.70 21.27 -9.80
N GLY A 110 10.80 21.34 -9.06
CA GLY A 110 10.90 20.80 -7.70
C GLY A 110 9.82 21.36 -6.78
N PHE A 111 9.70 22.70 -6.70
CA PHE A 111 8.71 23.36 -5.84
C PHE A 111 7.26 23.03 -6.24
N LYS A 112 6.95 23.02 -7.53
CA LYS A 112 5.61 22.62 -7.99
C LYS A 112 5.28 21.18 -7.56
N MET A 113 6.24 20.26 -7.64
CA MET A 113 6.02 18.87 -7.23
C MET A 113 5.90 18.74 -5.72
N GLU A 114 6.71 19.48 -4.96
CA GLU A 114 6.63 19.54 -3.50
C GLU A 114 5.26 20.04 -3.03
N GLU A 115 4.75 21.11 -3.64
CA GLU A 115 3.39 21.62 -3.37
C GLU A 115 2.33 20.54 -3.61
N MET A 116 2.44 19.79 -4.72
CA MET A 116 1.51 18.68 -5.01
C MET A 116 1.62 17.55 -3.99
N VAL A 117 2.83 17.19 -3.56
CA VAL A 117 3.08 16.15 -2.55
C VAL A 117 2.40 16.51 -1.23
N PHE A 118 2.67 17.70 -0.69
CA PHE A 118 2.07 18.14 0.57
C PHE A 118 0.56 18.34 0.43
N ASN A 119 0.09 18.89 -0.68
CA ASN A 119 -1.34 19.05 -0.89
C ASN A 119 -2.09 17.71 -0.92
N LEU A 120 -1.53 16.67 -1.55
CA LEU A 120 -2.12 15.34 -1.53
C LEU A 120 -2.09 14.76 -0.10
N ALA A 121 -0.94 14.87 0.58
CA ALA A 121 -0.76 14.38 1.94
C ALA A 121 -1.77 15.01 2.92
N ASP A 122 -1.97 16.32 2.86
CA ASP A 122 -2.94 17.03 3.70
C ASP A 122 -4.38 16.69 3.35
N THR A 123 -4.72 16.72 2.06
CA THR A 123 -6.11 16.59 1.60
C THR A 123 -6.63 15.16 1.76
N HIS A 124 -5.77 14.16 1.55
CA HIS A 124 -6.21 12.77 1.42
C HIS A 124 -5.61 11.84 2.48
N PHE A 125 -4.49 12.22 3.12
CA PHE A 125 -3.77 11.36 4.08
C PHE A 125 -3.61 11.96 5.47
N PHE A 126 -4.46 12.91 5.84
CA PHE A 126 -4.52 13.45 7.20
C PHE A 126 -3.17 14.00 7.71
N PHE A 127 -2.28 14.46 6.82
CA PHE A 127 -0.90 14.78 7.22
C PHE A 127 -0.85 15.82 8.35
N ASN A 128 -1.62 16.90 8.24
CA ASN A 128 -1.82 17.87 9.34
C ASN A 128 -2.23 17.26 10.69
N ASP A 129 -2.98 16.16 10.70
CA ASP A 129 -3.41 15.50 11.94
C ASP A 129 -2.29 14.63 12.55
N ILE A 130 -1.52 13.95 11.70
CA ILE A 130 -0.65 12.84 12.11
C ILE A 130 0.85 13.05 11.91
N GLU A 131 1.27 14.24 11.46
CA GLU A 131 2.68 14.59 11.25
C GLU A 131 3.55 14.28 12.48
N GLU A 132 3.12 14.71 13.68
CA GLU A 132 3.87 14.51 14.92
C GLU A 132 3.89 13.03 15.39
N CYS A 133 2.92 12.23 14.94
CA CYS A 133 2.79 10.81 15.28
C CYS A 133 3.02 9.87 14.09
N ASP A 134 3.92 10.26 13.17
CA ASP A 134 4.31 9.46 12.00
C ASP A 134 4.71 8.03 12.37
N GLN A 135 4.46 7.08 11.49
CA GLN A 135 4.71 5.66 11.71
C GLN A 135 5.76 5.16 10.73
N VAL A 136 6.48 4.10 11.10
CA VAL A 136 7.47 3.49 10.21
C VAL A 136 6.76 2.69 9.10
N HIS A 137 5.66 2.02 9.42
CA HIS A 137 4.90 1.19 8.50
C HIS A 137 3.39 1.40 8.68
N ILE A 138 2.62 1.24 7.59
CA ILE A 138 1.18 1.56 7.56
C ILE A 138 0.35 0.81 8.62
N ASP A 139 0.77 -0.40 8.99
CA ASP A 139 0.07 -1.27 9.94
C ASP A 139 0.58 -1.18 11.38
N ASP A 140 1.52 -0.28 11.71
CA ASP A 140 2.16 -0.23 13.05
C ASP A 140 1.18 0.03 14.20
N VAL A 141 0.06 0.70 13.91
CA VAL A 141 -1.02 1.01 14.87
C VAL A 141 -2.28 0.16 14.65
N SER A 142 -2.22 -0.84 13.78
CA SER A 142 -3.39 -1.64 13.40
C SER A 142 -3.99 -2.46 14.56
N SER A 143 -3.21 -2.78 15.59
CA SER A 143 -3.69 -3.51 16.77
C SER A 143 -4.73 -2.75 17.61
N ASP A 144 -4.75 -1.42 17.50
CA ASP A 144 -5.69 -0.55 18.21
C ASP A 144 -7.00 -0.31 17.42
N ASP A 145 -7.04 -0.79 16.16
CA ASP A 145 -8.22 -0.74 15.31
C ASP A 145 -9.22 -1.84 15.69
N ASN A 146 -10.51 -1.49 15.78
CA ASN A 146 -11.58 -2.43 16.07
C ASN A 146 -12.29 -2.97 14.81
N GLY A 147 -11.83 -2.60 13.62
CA GLY A 147 -12.38 -3.03 12.33
C GLY A 147 -13.73 -2.40 11.99
N GLN A 148 -14.15 -1.32 12.67
CA GLN A 148 -15.41 -0.67 12.33
C GLN A 148 -15.39 -0.10 10.91
N ASP A 149 -16.54 -0.11 10.25
CA ASP A 149 -16.70 0.55 8.96
C ASP A 149 -16.46 2.06 9.10
N LEU A 150 -15.60 2.61 8.24
CA LEU A 150 -15.22 4.02 8.23
C LEU A 150 -15.96 4.82 7.14
N THR A 151 -16.88 4.20 6.39
CA THR A 151 -17.61 4.87 5.30
C THR A 151 -18.36 6.12 5.77
N ASN A 152 -18.99 6.05 6.96
CA ASN A 152 -19.73 7.16 7.56
C ASN A 152 -19.00 7.81 8.75
N TYR A 153 -17.72 7.48 8.96
CA TYR A 153 -16.94 8.03 10.06
C TYR A 153 -16.47 9.46 9.73
N ASN A 154 -16.78 10.41 10.60
CA ASN A 154 -16.42 11.81 10.40
C ASN A 154 -15.10 12.14 11.13
N PHE A 155 -14.00 12.09 10.38
CA PHE A 155 -12.65 12.42 10.88
C PHE A 155 -12.50 13.88 11.33
N THR A 156 -13.26 14.82 10.76
CA THR A 156 -13.15 16.25 11.08
C THR A 156 -13.70 16.57 12.47
N THR A 157 -14.68 15.80 12.94
CA THR A 157 -15.37 16.06 14.22
C THR A 157 -15.12 14.96 15.25
N ASP A 158 -14.15 14.06 15.03
CA ASP A 158 -13.89 12.95 15.95
C ASP A 158 -13.09 13.36 17.20
N GLY A 159 -12.61 14.61 17.25
CA GLY A 159 -11.85 15.15 18.38
C GLY A 159 -10.44 14.57 18.49
N PHE A 160 -9.87 14.06 17.40
CA PHE A 160 -8.45 13.73 17.35
C PHE A 160 -7.61 15.01 17.30
N HIS A 161 -6.53 15.02 18.09
CA HIS A 161 -5.55 16.11 18.12
C HIS A 161 -4.14 15.51 18.15
N ALA A 162 -3.23 16.07 17.36
CA ALA A 162 -1.83 15.69 17.38
C ALA A 162 -1.26 15.81 18.79
N ALA A 163 -0.46 14.81 19.21
CA ALA A 163 0.10 14.71 20.54
C ALA A 163 1.25 15.72 20.75
N GLY A 164 0.95 17.01 20.68
CA GLY A 164 1.95 18.09 20.80
C GLY A 164 1.36 19.50 20.79
N SER A 165 0.14 19.69 20.25
CA SER A 165 -0.54 20.99 20.28
C SER A 165 -1.30 21.19 21.61
N GLY A 166 -0.58 21.70 22.61
CA GLY A 166 -1.15 22.59 23.63
C GLY A 166 -2.38 22.12 24.40
N SER A 167 -2.23 21.12 25.26
CA SER A 167 -2.81 21.15 26.61
C SER A 167 -2.17 20.05 27.44
N GLY A 168 -1.64 20.40 28.62
CA GLY A 168 -1.16 19.46 29.65
C GLY A 168 -2.26 18.57 30.24
N ASN A 169 -3.28 18.23 29.45
CA ASN A 169 -4.47 17.48 29.82
C ASN A 169 -4.54 16.09 29.19
N LEU A 170 -3.46 15.57 28.59
CA LEU A 170 -3.37 14.13 28.31
C LEU A 170 -3.57 13.27 29.59
N CYS A 171 -3.54 13.91 30.77
CA CYS A 171 -3.69 13.26 32.07
C CYS A 171 -4.93 13.63 32.90
N LEU A 172 -5.84 14.54 32.48
CA LEU A 172 -6.82 15.11 33.45
C LEU A 172 -8.29 15.29 33.01
N ALA A 173 -8.77 14.55 32.02
CA ALA A 173 -10.22 14.35 31.89
C ALA A 173 -10.55 12.88 31.58
N SER A 174 -10.73 12.09 32.63
CA SER A 174 -11.27 10.72 32.60
C SER A 174 -10.34 9.60 32.09
N GLY A 175 -9.24 9.37 32.83
CA GLY A 175 -8.62 8.04 32.97
C GLY A 175 -7.91 7.45 31.74
N VAL A 176 -7.38 6.24 31.95
CA VAL A 176 -6.66 5.36 30.99
C VAL A 176 -7.37 5.20 29.62
N ARG A 177 -8.63 5.63 29.50
CA ARG A 177 -9.43 5.61 28.26
C ARG A 177 -9.00 6.65 27.21
N GLY A 178 -8.39 7.78 27.61
CA GLY A 178 -8.00 8.84 26.66
C GLY A 178 -6.93 8.38 25.67
N GLY A 179 -5.90 7.67 26.13
CA GLY A 179 -4.86 7.11 25.26
C GLY A 179 -5.37 6.00 24.35
N VAL A 180 -6.25 5.12 24.85
CA VAL A 180 -6.83 4.02 24.06
C VAL A 180 -7.73 4.53 22.94
N ASP A 181 -8.59 5.53 23.23
CA ASP A 181 -9.43 6.15 22.21
C ASP A 181 -8.60 6.91 21.16
N TRP A 182 -7.56 7.62 21.61
CA TRP A 182 -6.62 8.31 20.71
C TRP A 182 -5.89 7.34 19.78
N MET A 183 -5.34 6.25 20.31
CA MET A 183 -4.66 5.22 19.50
C MET A 183 -5.60 4.59 18.47
N ARG A 184 -6.86 4.34 18.84
CA ARG A 184 -7.87 3.84 17.91
C ARG A 184 -8.15 4.82 16.78
N LYS A 185 -8.28 6.12 17.08
CA LYS A 185 -8.48 7.17 16.07
C LYS A 185 -7.29 7.34 15.14
N LEU A 186 -6.07 7.17 15.67
CA LEU A 186 -4.85 7.11 14.87
C LEU A 186 -4.90 5.90 13.92
N ALA A 187 -5.26 4.72 14.42
CA ALA A 187 -5.41 3.50 13.63
C ALA A 187 -6.43 3.66 12.49
N PHE A 188 -7.57 4.32 12.75
CA PHE A 188 -8.56 4.63 11.71
C PHE A 188 -8.00 5.48 10.57
N ARG A 189 -7.17 6.50 10.89
CA ARG A 189 -6.53 7.33 9.86
C ARG A 189 -5.58 6.50 9.01
N TYR A 190 -4.72 5.70 9.62
CA TYR A 190 -3.80 4.80 8.90
C TYR A 190 -4.53 3.76 8.04
N ARG A 191 -5.60 3.14 8.55
CA ARG A 191 -6.44 2.26 7.73
C ARG A 191 -7.12 3.00 6.58
N LYS A 192 -7.61 4.22 6.82
CA LYS A 192 -8.24 5.04 5.76
C LYS A 192 -7.23 5.46 4.68
N ILE A 193 -5.99 5.76 5.07
CA ILE A 193 -4.87 6.00 4.16
C ILE A 193 -4.59 4.74 3.32
N LYS A 194 -4.53 3.57 3.96
CA LYS A 194 -4.35 2.27 3.30
C LYS A 194 -5.43 1.98 2.26
N GLU A 195 -6.70 2.20 2.61
CA GLU A 195 -7.85 2.07 1.70
C GLU A 195 -7.71 3.04 0.51
N THR A 196 -7.43 4.31 0.79
CA THR A 196 -7.32 5.37 -0.22
C THR A 196 -6.17 5.07 -1.19
N TYR A 197 -4.99 4.74 -0.68
CA TYR A 197 -3.87 4.34 -1.51
C TYR A 197 -4.23 3.16 -2.42
N ASN A 198 -4.79 2.08 -1.87
CA ASN A 198 -5.12 0.89 -2.67
C ASN A 198 -6.20 1.16 -3.73
N ASN A 199 -7.17 2.03 -3.44
CA ASN A 199 -8.20 2.43 -4.38
C ASN A 199 -7.67 3.28 -5.55
N TYR A 200 -6.61 4.07 -5.30
CA TYR A 200 -6.13 5.08 -6.24
C TYR A 200 -4.70 4.86 -6.77
N ARG A 201 -3.97 3.85 -6.32
CA ARG A 201 -2.57 3.57 -6.74
C ARG A 201 -2.37 3.37 -8.24
N ASN A 202 -3.43 2.99 -8.96
CA ASN A 202 -3.46 2.83 -10.41
C ASN A 202 -4.26 3.93 -11.12
N SER A 203 -4.80 4.91 -10.39
CA SER A 203 -5.78 5.89 -10.87
C SER A 203 -5.65 7.24 -10.13
N VAL A 204 -4.42 7.69 -9.88
CA VAL A 204 -4.09 8.88 -9.08
C VAL A 204 -4.79 10.15 -9.57
N GLY A 205 -4.99 10.30 -10.89
CA GLY A 205 -5.75 11.42 -11.45
C GLY A 205 -7.21 11.48 -10.99
N GLY A 206 -7.81 10.34 -10.60
CA GLY A 206 -9.13 10.29 -9.98
C GLY A 206 -9.14 10.76 -8.52
N LEU A 207 -8.04 10.55 -7.78
CA LEU A 207 -7.87 11.06 -6.42
C LEU A 207 -7.71 12.58 -6.42
N LEU A 208 -6.88 13.10 -7.34
CA LEU A 208 -6.57 14.52 -7.46
C LEU A 208 -7.75 15.37 -7.95
N GLY A 209 -8.66 14.77 -8.73
CA GLY A 209 -9.72 15.48 -9.44
C GLY A 209 -9.24 16.12 -10.75
N ALA A 210 -10.18 16.48 -11.62
CA ALA A 210 -9.91 16.85 -13.02
C ALA A 210 -8.90 18.01 -13.17
N SER A 211 -9.08 19.09 -12.40
CA SER A 211 -8.22 20.29 -12.51
C SER A 211 -6.76 20.01 -12.10
N LYS A 212 -6.54 19.36 -10.94
CA LYS A 212 -5.19 19.02 -10.48
C LYS A 212 -4.54 17.90 -11.28
N ARG A 213 -5.34 17.00 -11.87
CA ARG A 213 -4.84 15.93 -12.74
C ARG A 213 -4.10 16.47 -13.96
N GLU A 214 -4.63 17.49 -14.62
CA GLU A 214 -3.97 18.06 -15.81
C GLU A 214 -2.63 18.72 -15.45
N GLN A 215 -2.62 19.50 -14.37
CA GLN A 215 -1.40 20.13 -13.84
C GLN A 215 -0.35 19.09 -13.46
N TRP A 216 -0.78 18.02 -12.79
CA TRP A 216 0.07 16.89 -12.41
C TRP A 216 0.71 16.20 -13.61
N LEU A 217 -0.08 15.89 -14.65
CA LEU A 217 0.42 15.20 -15.84
C LEU A 217 1.42 16.08 -16.60
N GLN A 218 1.14 17.37 -16.73
CA GLN A 218 2.05 18.33 -17.34
C GLN A 218 3.36 18.40 -16.55
N LEU A 219 3.28 18.57 -15.23
CA LEU A 219 4.45 18.64 -14.35
C LEU A 219 5.30 17.36 -14.40
N ARG A 220 4.66 16.18 -14.40
CA ARG A 220 5.34 14.90 -14.54
C ARG A 220 6.07 14.80 -15.88
N SER A 221 5.46 15.24 -16.97
CA SER A 221 6.08 15.26 -18.29
C SER A 221 7.29 16.21 -18.35
N GLU A 222 7.18 17.39 -17.74
CA GLU A 222 8.28 18.36 -17.66
C GLU A 222 9.46 17.81 -16.83
N ILE A 223 9.18 17.21 -15.67
CA ILE A 223 10.21 16.56 -14.84
C ILE A 223 10.87 15.40 -15.60
N GLU A 224 10.11 14.56 -16.28
CA GLU A 224 10.65 13.43 -17.05
C GLU A 224 11.61 13.92 -18.14
N THR A 225 11.23 14.98 -18.86
CA THR A 225 12.07 15.60 -19.89
C THR A 225 13.32 16.23 -19.26
N MET A 226 13.15 16.95 -18.16
CA MET A 226 14.25 17.62 -17.47
C MET A 226 15.29 16.63 -16.91
N THR A 227 14.82 15.46 -16.49
CA THR A 227 15.63 14.40 -15.87
C THR A 227 16.10 13.33 -16.85
N ASP A 228 16.00 13.61 -18.15
CA ASP A 228 16.43 12.72 -19.24
C ASP A 228 15.85 11.30 -19.10
N ASN A 229 14.57 11.21 -18.72
CA ASN A 229 13.82 9.97 -18.51
C ASN A 229 14.35 9.07 -17.36
N TRP A 230 14.90 9.66 -16.30
CA TRP A 230 15.40 8.91 -15.14
C TRP A 230 14.39 7.91 -14.59
N LEU A 231 13.18 8.38 -14.30
CA LEU A 231 12.14 7.56 -13.69
C LEU A 231 11.61 6.49 -14.66
N THR A 232 11.51 6.81 -15.96
CA THR A 232 11.20 5.79 -16.98
C THR A 232 12.23 4.66 -16.96
N LEU A 233 13.52 4.97 -16.80
CA LEU A 233 14.57 3.97 -16.73
C LEU A 233 14.48 3.14 -15.43
N ALA A 234 14.27 3.78 -14.28
CA ALA A 234 14.07 3.07 -13.00
C ALA A 234 12.82 2.17 -13.03
N ASN A 235 11.72 2.63 -13.64
CA ASN A 235 10.49 1.87 -13.78
C ASN A 235 10.64 0.59 -14.61
N LYS A 236 11.58 0.55 -15.57
CA LYS A 236 11.88 -0.69 -16.29
C LYS A 236 12.41 -1.78 -15.34
N CYS A 237 13.32 -1.41 -14.44
CA CYS A 237 13.86 -2.33 -13.42
C CYS A 237 12.76 -2.78 -12.46
N LEU A 238 11.98 -1.83 -11.92
CA LEU A 238 10.89 -2.12 -10.99
C LEU A 238 9.84 -3.05 -11.59
N THR A 239 9.44 -2.81 -12.84
CA THR A 239 8.44 -3.62 -13.54
C THR A 239 8.96 -5.01 -13.87
N LEU A 240 10.24 -5.14 -14.26
CA LEU A 240 10.88 -6.43 -14.51
C LEU A 240 10.97 -7.27 -13.23
N ILE A 241 11.29 -6.67 -12.09
CA ILE A 241 11.25 -7.36 -10.79
C ILE A 241 9.81 -7.77 -10.45
N ASN A 242 8.84 -6.86 -10.64
CA ASN A 242 7.44 -7.09 -10.30
C ASN A 242 6.76 -8.18 -11.17
N SER A 243 7.30 -8.46 -12.36
CA SER A 243 6.77 -9.53 -13.23
C SER A 243 7.26 -10.93 -12.82
N ARG A 244 8.31 -11.03 -11.98
CA ARG A 244 8.85 -12.29 -11.48
C ARG A 244 8.10 -12.76 -10.23
N SER A 245 7.57 -13.97 -10.26
CA SER A 245 6.76 -14.53 -9.17
C SER A 245 7.53 -14.78 -7.86
N ASN A 246 8.86 -14.87 -7.92
CA ASN A 246 9.73 -15.13 -6.77
C ASN A 246 10.50 -13.88 -6.29
N CYS A 247 10.21 -12.70 -6.85
CA CYS A 247 10.85 -11.45 -6.48
C CYS A 247 9.85 -10.45 -5.91
N VAL A 248 10.30 -9.59 -5.00
CA VAL A 248 9.47 -8.55 -4.39
C VAL A 248 10.22 -7.22 -4.35
N ASN A 249 9.55 -6.13 -4.73
CA ASN A 249 10.01 -4.77 -4.48
C ASN A 249 9.56 -4.29 -3.09
N VAL A 250 10.49 -3.73 -2.33
CA VAL A 250 10.28 -3.08 -1.03
C VAL A 250 10.93 -1.70 -1.08
N LEU A 251 10.23 -0.68 -0.59
CA LEU A 251 10.71 0.71 -0.54
C LEU A 251 11.07 1.06 0.90
N VAL A 252 12.26 1.64 1.11
CA VAL A 252 12.69 2.19 2.39
C VAL A 252 13.26 3.58 2.15
N THR A 253 12.60 4.62 2.66
CA THR A 253 12.98 6.03 2.46
C THR A 253 13.18 6.76 3.79
N THR A 254 14.01 7.80 3.83
CA THR A 254 14.15 8.71 4.99
C THR A 254 13.05 9.77 5.05
N THR A 255 12.17 9.84 4.05
CA THR A 255 10.95 10.67 4.08
C THR A 255 9.95 10.09 5.10
N GLN A 256 9.24 10.95 5.84
CA GLN A 256 8.10 10.53 6.68
C GLN A 256 7.11 9.69 5.87
N LEU A 257 6.42 8.74 6.50
CA LEU A 257 5.62 7.76 5.76
C LEU A 257 4.53 8.42 4.91
N ILE A 258 3.83 9.43 5.44
CA ILE A 258 2.71 10.04 4.74
C ILE A 258 3.13 10.81 3.47
N PRO A 259 4.10 11.74 3.50
CA PRO A 259 4.64 12.33 2.27
C PRO A 259 5.31 11.29 1.34
N ALA A 260 5.90 10.23 1.87
CA ALA A 260 6.45 9.14 1.05
C ALA A 260 5.36 8.43 0.22
N LEU A 261 4.21 8.12 0.84
CA LEU A 261 3.05 7.56 0.13
C LEU A 261 2.52 8.51 -0.94
N ALA A 262 2.47 9.81 -0.65
CA ALA A 262 2.08 10.83 -1.62
C ALA A 262 3.04 10.88 -2.82
N LYS A 263 4.35 10.88 -2.58
CA LYS A 263 5.38 10.77 -3.63
C LYS A 263 5.17 9.49 -4.47
N VAL A 264 5.02 8.33 -3.84
CA VAL A 264 4.82 7.05 -4.55
C VAL A 264 3.61 7.10 -5.48
N LEU A 265 2.50 7.72 -5.06
CA LEU A 265 1.35 7.94 -5.94
C LEU A 265 1.67 8.92 -7.07
N LEU A 266 2.17 10.12 -6.76
CA LEU A 266 2.40 11.18 -7.75
C LEU A 266 3.46 10.81 -8.79
N PHE A 267 4.43 9.97 -8.45
CA PHE A 267 5.43 9.46 -9.38
C PHE A 267 4.99 8.16 -10.10
N GLY A 268 3.74 7.69 -9.88
CA GLY A 268 3.17 6.54 -10.60
C GLY A 268 3.74 5.19 -10.17
N LEU A 269 4.30 5.10 -8.97
CA LEU A 269 4.98 3.93 -8.43
C LEU A 269 4.03 2.97 -7.68
N GLY A 270 2.78 3.36 -7.46
CA GLY A 270 1.83 2.59 -6.67
C GLY A 270 1.44 1.22 -7.26
N GLY A 271 1.62 1.02 -8.57
CA GLY A 271 1.41 -0.28 -9.21
C GLY A 271 2.49 -1.32 -8.90
N VAL A 272 3.71 -0.89 -8.55
CA VAL A 272 4.87 -1.75 -8.28
C VAL A 272 5.24 -1.83 -6.79
N PHE A 273 4.76 -0.90 -5.97
CA PHE A 273 4.89 -0.96 -4.52
C PHE A 273 3.52 -1.15 -3.87
N PRO A 274 3.17 -2.37 -3.42
CA PRO A 274 2.11 -2.54 -2.44
C PRO A 274 2.39 -1.66 -1.22
N ILE A 275 1.35 -1.07 -0.62
CA ILE A 275 1.53 -0.18 0.51
C ILE A 275 2.20 -0.86 1.71
N ASP A 276 1.95 -2.16 1.88
CA ASP A 276 2.59 -2.99 2.90
C ASP A 276 4.11 -3.14 2.67
N ASN A 277 4.63 -2.77 1.50
CA ASN A 277 6.04 -2.87 1.16
C ASN A 277 6.76 -1.52 1.25
N ILE A 278 6.16 -0.51 1.89
CA ILE A 278 6.74 0.82 2.04
C ILE A 278 7.06 1.07 3.52
N TYR A 279 8.31 1.43 3.80
CA TYR A 279 8.82 1.71 5.13
C TYR A 279 9.44 3.10 5.20
N SER A 280 9.10 3.87 6.23
CA SER A 280 9.77 5.11 6.56
C SER A 280 10.88 4.85 7.59
N ALA A 281 12.11 5.18 7.22
CA ALA A 281 13.29 5.10 8.06
C ALA A 281 13.48 6.37 8.92
N THR A 282 12.62 7.37 8.85
CA THR A 282 12.80 8.69 9.51
C THR A 282 13.08 8.56 11.01
N LYS A 283 12.39 7.65 11.70
CA LYS A 283 12.50 7.49 13.17
C LYS A 283 13.50 6.43 13.62
N ILE A 284 13.63 5.33 12.87
CA ILE A 284 14.38 4.14 13.31
C ILE A 284 15.64 3.85 12.49
N GLY A 285 15.87 4.60 11.41
CA GLY A 285 16.99 4.39 10.48
C GLY A 285 16.78 3.22 9.51
N LYS A 286 17.61 3.19 8.46
CA LYS A 286 17.54 2.20 7.37
C LYS A 286 17.82 0.77 7.86
N GLU A 287 18.83 0.59 8.70
CA GLU A 287 19.22 -0.72 9.25
C GLU A 287 18.08 -1.40 10.00
N SER A 288 17.42 -0.68 10.91
CA SER A 288 16.25 -1.21 11.65
C SER A 288 15.08 -1.55 10.71
N CYS A 289 14.84 -0.77 9.66
CA CYS A 289 13.84 -1.12 8.62
C CYS A 289 14.22 -2.42 7.90
N PHE A 290 15.50 -2.60 7.55
CA PHE A 290 15.98 -3.81 6.89
C PHE A 290 15.81 -5.04 7.78
N GLU A 291 16.09 -4.94 9.08
CA GLU A 291 15.84 -6.03 10.04
C GLU A 291 14.35 -6.41 10.14
N ARG A 292 13.45 -5.41 10.13
CA ARG A 292 12.00 -5.63 10.08
C ARG A 292 11.59 -6.36 8.79
N ILE A 293 12.17 -5.98 7.65
CA ILE A 293 11.96 -6.63 6.36
C ILE A 293 12.43 -8.09 6.41
N VAL A 294 13.61 -8.36 6.96
CA VAL A 294 14.13 -9.73 7.14
C VAL A 294 13.22 -10.57 8.03
N THR A 295 12.70 -9.97 9.10
CA THR A 295 11.76 -10.63 10.01
C THR A 295 10.47 -11.02 9.29
N ARG A 296 10.01 -10.19 8.35
CA ARG A 296 8.79 -10.42 7.57
C ARG A 296 8.97 -11.44 6.46
N PHE A 297 10.01 -11.31 5.63
CA PHE A 297 10.22 -12.18 4.46
C PHE A 297 11.00 -13.46 4.77
N GLY A 298 11.79 -13.45 5.85
CA GLY A 298 12.53 -14.61 6.34
C GLY A 298 13.99 -14.62 5.89
N ARG A 299 14.86 -15.22 6.72
CA ARG A 299 16.32 -15.21 6.52
C ARG A 299 16.83 -16.03 5.32
N LYS A 300 15.95 -16.78 4.66
CA LYS A 300 16.32 -17.61 3.49
C LYS A 300 16.32 -16.82 2.18
N CYS A 301 15.65 -15.67 2.12
CA CYS A 301 15.65 -14.83 0.93
C CYS A 301 17.02 -14.19 0.70
N THR A 302 17.32 -13.88 -0.56
CA THR A 302 18.42 -12.98 -0.91
C THR A 302 17.92 -11.54 -0.89
N TYR A 303 18.60 -10.67 -0.16
CA TYR A 303 18.24 -9.25 -0.05
C TYR A 303 19.24 -8.42 -0.86
N VAL A 304 18.74 -7.65 -1.83
CA VAL A 304 19.55 -6.75 -2.65
C VAL A 304 19.13 -5.32 -2.35
N VAL A 305 20.05 -4.50 -1.85
CA VAL A 305 19.79 -3.10 -1.51
C VAL A 305 20.20 -2.23 -2.70
N ILE A 306 19.33 -1.31 -3.11
CA ILE A 306 19.55 -0.41 -4.24
C ILE A 306 19.34 1.02 -3.74
N GLY A 307 20.35 1.87 -3.86
CA GLY A 307 20.29 3.24 -3.36
C GLY A 307 21.47 4.11 -3.81
N ASP A 308 21.38 5.41 -3.59
CA ASP A 308 22.45 6.38 -3.89
C ASP A 308 23.23 6.80 -2.64
N GLY A 309 22.61 6.69 -1.47
CA GLY A 309 23.07 7.27 -0.22
C GLY A 309 23.96 6.37 0.63
N PRO A 310 24.77 6.98 1.52
CA PRO A 310 25.65 6.25 2.43
C PRO A 310 24.90 5.49 3.52
N ASP A 311 23.68 5.90 3.89
CA ASP A 311 22.92 5.31 5.00
C ASP A 311 22.45 3.89 4.68
N GLU A 312 21.83 3.68 3.51
CA GLU A 312 21.45 2.35 3.04
C GLU A 312 22.65 1.47 2.69
N GLU A 313 23.77 2.04 2.21
CA GLU A 313 24.99 1.28 1.97
C GLU A 313 25.58 0.77 3.29
N ALA A 314 25.66 1.62 4.31
CA ALA A 314 26.15 1.24 5.63
C ALA A 314 25.27 0.14 6.26
N ALA A 315 23.94 0.31 6.18
CA ALA A 315 22.98 -0.69 6.64
C ALA A 315 23.10 -2.02 5.87
N ALA A 316 23.21 -1.97 4.54
CA ALA A 316 23.41 -3.15 3.71
C ALA A 316 24.70 -3.89 4.09
N LYS A 317 25.80 -3.15 4.30
CA LYS A 317 27.08 -3.70 4.72
C LYS A 317 27.01 -4.37 6.09
N SER A 318 26.33 -3.75 7.06
CA SER A 318 26.13 -4.32 8.41
C SER A 318 25.41 -5.67 8.35
N LEU A 319 24.38 -5.77 7.51
CA LEU A 319 23.57 -6.96 7.32
C LEU A 319 24.11 -7.93 6.26
N THR A 320 25.27 -7.64 5.67
CA THR A 320 25.91 -8.42 4.59
C THR A 320 25.05 -8.59 3.33
N PHE A 321 24.24 -7.58 3.02
CA PHE A 321 23.44 -7.54 1.80
C PHE A 321 24.25 -6.98 0.63
N PRO A 322 24.19 -7.59 -0.57
CA PRO A 322 24.64 -6.96 -1.79
C PRO A 322 24.03 -5.56 -1.95
N PHE A 323 24.87 -4.58 -2.26
CA PHE A 323 24.47 -3.20 -2.48
C PHE A 323 24.75 -2.79 -3.93
N TRP A 324 23.71 -2.32 -4.62
CA TRP A 324 23.79 -1.76 -5.96
C TRP A 324 23.65 -0.25 -5.89
N ARG A 325 24.76 0.47 -6.05
CA ARG A 325 24.76 1.93 -5.99
C ARG A 325 24.18 2.52 -7.26
N ILE A 326 23.29 3.49 -7.12
CA ILE A 326 22.78 4.32 -8.20
C ILE A 326 23.32 5.74 -8.02
N THR A 327 24.13 6.23 -8.95
CA THR A 327 24.56 7.64 -8.94
C THR A 327 24.28 8.34 -10.27
N SER A 328 23.91 7.60 -11.31
CA SER A 328 23.64 8.12 -12.64
C SER A 328 22.75 7.15 -13.43
N HIS A 329 22.25 7.60 -14.59
CA HIS A 329 21.51 6.74 -15.52
C HIS A 329 22.28 5.48 -15.94
N SER A 330 23.62 5.53 -15.97
CA SER A 330 24.46 4.38 -16.34
C SER A 330 24.29 3.22 -15.36
N GLU A 331 24.24 3.49 -14.06
CA GLU A 331 24.08 2.43 -13.05
C GLU A 331 22.67 1.83 -13.06
N ILE A 332 21.64 2.60 -13.40
CA ILE A 332 20.28 2.08 -13.59
C ILE A 332 20.21 1.21 -14.85
N ALA A 333 20.85 1.62 -15.94
CA ALA A 333 20.93 0.81 -17.15
C ALA A 333 21.70 -0.50 -16.92
N ALA A 334 22.79 -0.44 -16.15
CA ALA A 334 23.52 -1.63 -15.74
C ALA A 334 22.69 -2.56 -14.84
N LEU A 335 21.90 -2.00 -13.93
CA LEU A 335 20.95 -2.76 -13.10
C LEU A 335 19.92 -3.48 -13.97
N TYR A 336 19.32 -2.75 -14.92
CA TYR A 336 18.37 -3.33 -15.88
C TYR A 336 18.98 -4.51 -16.62
N ASN A 337 20.20 -4.36 -17.16
CA ASN A 337 20.87 -5.44 -17.88
C ASN A 337 21.18 -6.65 -16.97
N ALA A 338 21.60 -6.41 -15.73
CA ALA A 338 21.86 -7.49 -14.76
C ALA A 338 20.58 -8.23 -14.38
N LEU A 339 19.47 -7.51 -14.23
CA LEU A 339 18.15 -8.11 -14.07
C LEU A 339 17.78 -8.92 -15.31
N ASP A 340 17.78 -8.33 -16.51
CA ASP A 340 17.36 -9.00 -17.76
C ASP A 340 18.13 -10.32 -18.06
N MET A 341 19.39 -10.38 -17.64
CA MET A 341 20.25 -11.57 -17.78
C MET A 341 20.14 -12.57 -16.62
N ASP A 342 19.20 -12.38 -15.68
CA ASP A 342 18.99 -13.18 -14.47
C ASP A 342 20.22 -13.28 -13.55
N PHE A 343 21.11 -12.28 -13.58
CA PHE A 343 22.24 -12.20 -12.63
C PHE A 343 21.80 -11.70 -11.24
N LEU A 344 20.65 -11.02 -11.17
CA LEU A 344 20.05 -10.48 -9.94
C LEU A 344 18.64 -10.98 -9.70
#